data_AF-A0A352IUJ8-F1
#
_entry.id   AF-A0A352IUJ8-F1
#
_cell.length_a   1.000
_cell.length_b   1.000
_cell.length_c   1.000
_cell.angle_alpha   90.00
_cell.angle_beta   90.00
_cell.angle_gamma   90.00
#
_symmetry.space_group_name_H-M   'P 1'
#
loop_
_entity.id
_entity.type
_entity.pdbx_description
1 polymer ?
#
loop_
_entity_poly.entity_id
_entity_poly.type
_entity_poly.pdbx_seq_one_letter_code
_entity_poly.pdbx_strand_id
1 'polypeptide(L)'
;MARFCDSISAPSVLIFDWHGTLVDTHDAMFSAMEDMLPQLEELGLVERLLPEDKCRTGDDARLVRYIRIFRRLHPRILAERRVSRTDIFNAIFGDDKEAKLIAHKAYNEAYRRYFGQVKPFQPGAYEYLSALKAMGIRLAVSTNRNRE
;
A
#
# COMPACT_ATOMS: atom_id res chain seq x y z
N MET A 1 20.63 -2.21 -29.88
CA MET A 1 19.18 -2.50 -29.87
C MET A 1 19.01 -3.95 -29.49
N ALA A 2 18.33 -4.26 -28.38
CA ALA A 2 18.09 -5.64 -27.98
C ALA A 2 17.28 -6.34 -29.08
N ARG A 3 17.78 -7.47 -29.60
CA ARG A 3 17.04 -8.33 -30.51
C ARG A 3 15.85 -8.91 -29.75
N PHE A 4 14.65 -8.49 -30.07
CA PHE A 4 13.44 -9.20 -29.65
C PHE A 4 13.48 -10.59 -30.26
N CYS A 5 13.13 -11.62 -29.49
CA CYS A 5 13.07 -12.98 -29.98
C CYS A 5 11.87 -13.10 -30.93
N ASP A 6 12.13 -13.37 -32.22
CA ASP A 6 11.11 -13.46 -33.27
C ASP A 6 10.04 -14.55 -33.03
N SER A 7 10.20 -15.38 -31.98
CA SER A 7 9.25 -16.42 -31.59
C SER A 7 8.18 -15.98 -30.59
N ILE A 8 8.23 -14.75 -30.06
CA ILE A 8 7.22 -14.26 -29.12
C ILE A 8 6.15 -13.47 -29.87
N SER A 9 4.96 -14.05 -30.00
CA SER A 9 3.79 -13.37 -30.56
C SER A 9 3.34 -12.22 -29.67
N ALA A 10 2.86 -11.13 -30.28
CA ALA A 10 2.24 -10.03 -29.55
C ALA A 10 1.05 -10.53 -28.70
N PRO A 11 0.89 -10.01 -27.46
CA PRO A 11 -0.18 -10.44 -26.58
C PRO A 11 -1.55 -10.02 -27.12
N SER A 12 -2.53 -10.92 -27.07
CA SER A 12 -3.93 -10.61 -27.39
C SER A 12 -4.74 -10.14 -26.17
N VAL A 13 -4.17 -10.29 -24.97
CA VAL A 13 -4.76 -9.89 -23.68
C VAL A 13 -3.66 -9.37 -22.76
N LEU A 14 -3.91 -8.27 -22.06
CA LEU A 14 -3.11 -7.79 -20.93
C LEU A 14 -3.99 -7.64 -19.69
N ILE A 15 -3.53 -8.20 -18.57
CA ILE A 15 -4.21 -8.12 -17.27
C ILE A 15 -3.34 -7.28 -16.35
N PHE A 16 -3.89 -6.19 -15.84
CA PHE A 16 -3.19 -5.27 -14.95
C PHE A 16 -3.64 -5.46 -13.51
N ASP A 17 -2.71 -5.31 -12.57
CA ASP A 17 -3.08 -4.94 -11.20
C ASP A 17 -3.57 -3.48 -11.18
N TRP A 18 -4.32 -3.11 -10.14
CA TRP A 18 -4.80 -1.75 -9.97
C TRP A 18 -3.80 -0.88 -9.20
N HIS A 19 -3.43 -1.33 -7.99
CA HIS A 19 -2.71 -0.53 -7.01
C HIS A 19 -1.22 -0.45 -7.32
N GLY A 20 -0.69 0.76 -7.47
CA GLY A 20 0.73 0.95 -7.82
C GLY A 20 1.09 0.44 -9.22
N THR A 21 0.08 0.16 -10.06
CA THR A 21 0.24 -0.25 -11.46
C THR A 21 -0.52 0.71 -12.37
N LEU A 22 -1.85 0.75 -12.29
CA LEU A 22 -2.66 1.71 -13.06
C LEU A 22 -2.91 2.99 -12.29
N VAL A 23 -3.02 2.88 -10.98
CA VAL A 23 -3.44 3.96 -10.10
C VAL A 23 -2.44 4.19 -8.98
N ASP A 24 -2.11 5.46 -8.75
CA ASP A 24 -1.39 5.86 -7.54
C ASP A 24 -2.34 5.81 -6.34
N THR A 25 -2.11 4.82 -5.48
CA THR A 25 -2.79 4.69 -4.19
C THR A 25 -1.84 4.87 -3.01
N HIS A 26 -0.60 5.33 -3.23
CA HIS A 26 0.32 5.59 -2.12
C HIS A 26 -0.25 6.70 -1.21
N ASP A 27 -0.81 7.76 -1.79
CA ASP A 27 -1.49 8.83 -1.05
C ASP A 27 -2.62 8.31 -0.15
N ALA A 28 -3.46 7.42 -0.70
CA ALA A 28 -4.56 6.83 0.04
C ALA A 28 -4.07 5.95 1.20
N MET A 29 -2.98 5.20 0.99
CA MET A 29 -2.40 4.35 2.04
C MET A 29 -1.86 5.18 3.20
N PHE A 30 -1.03 6.20 2.92
CA PHE A 30 -0.46 7.05 3.97
C PHE A 30 -1.53 7.88 4.69
N SER A 31 -2.53 8.40 3.96
CA SER A 31 -3.65 9.12 4.58
C SER A 31 -4.47 8.20 5.49
N ALA A 32 -4.76 6.97 5.05
CA ALA A 32 -5.46 5.98 5.87
C ALA A 32 -4.65 5.56 7.11
N MET A 33 -3.33 5.49 6.99
CA MET A 33 -2.44 5.24 8.13
C MET A 33 -2.48 6.38 9.14
N GLU A 34 -2.41 7.64 8.69
CA GLU A 34 -2.52 8.82 9.56
C GLU A 34 -3.87 8.90 10.29
N ASP A 35 -4.96 8.44 9.65
CA ASP A 35 -6.29 8.32 10.28
C ASP A 35 -6.38 7.14 11.28
N MET A 36 -5.68 6.03 11.01
CA MET A 36 -5.77 4.80 11.79
C MET A 36 -4.86 4.79 13.02
N LEU A 37 -3.63 5.29 12.92
CA LEU A 37 -2.66 5.24 14.02
C LEU A 37 -3.12 5.92 15.32
N PRO A 38 -3.89 7.02 15.31
CA PRO A 38 -4.51 7.58 16.52
C PRO A 38 -5.47 6.61 17.22
N GLN A 39 -6.14 5.72 16.47
CA GLN A 39 -7.13 4.78 17.01
C GLN A 39 -6.49 3.62 17.78
N LEU A 40 -5.15 3.46 17.72
CA LEU A 40 -4.47 2.38 18.43
C LEU A 40 -4.73 2.39 19.93
N GLU A 41 -4.96 3.56 20.52
CA GLU A 41 -5.27 3.71 21.95
C GLU A 41 -6.65 3.13 22.29
N GLU A 42 -7.69 3.56 21.58
CA GLU A 42 -9.06 3.07 21.77
C GLU A 42 -9.20 1.58 21.43
N LEU A 43 -8.38 1.09 20.50
CA LEU A 43 -8.34 -0.33 20.11
C LEU A 43 -7.50 -1.20 21.05
N GLY A 44 -6.87 -0.64 22.09
CA GLY A 44 -6.01 -1.37 23.01
C GLY A 44 -4.74 -1.95 22.37
N LEU A 45 -4.31 -1.39 21.23
CA LEU A 45 -3.18 -1.88 20.45
C LEU A 45 -1.84 -1.27 20.87
N VAL A 46 -1.85 -0.19 21.65
CA VAL A 46 -0.64 0.48 22.16
C VAL A 46 0.26 -0.48 22.94
N GLU A 47 -0.33 -1.22 23.87
CA GLU A 47 0.37 -2.18 24.72
C GLU A 47 0.82 -3.42 23.93
N ARG A 48 0.25 -3.62 22.74
CA ARG A 48 0.58 -4.73 21.82
C ARG A 48 1.63 -4.34 20.78
N LEU A 49 2.08 -3.08 20.76
CA LEU A 49 3.21 -2.67 19.93
C LEU A 49 4.47 -3.41 20.36
N LEU A 50 5.25 -3.87 19.39
CA LEU A 50 6.48 -4.62 19.63
C LEU A 50 7.46 -3.80 20.49
N PRO A 51 8.11 -4.39 21.51
CA PRO A 51 9.21 -3.73 22.20
C PRO A 51 10.36 -3.38 21.25
N GLU A 52 11.04 -2.25 21.45
CA GLU A 52 12.11 -1.78 20.55
C GLU A 52 13.28 -2.78 20.45
N ASP A 53 13.58 -3.49 21.53
CA ASP A 53 14.63 -4.52 21.60
C ASP A 53 14.27 -5.81 20.84
N LYS A 54 12.99 -6.02 20.53
CA LYS A 54 12.50 -7.16 19.73
C LYS A 54 12.31 -6.82 18.25
N CYS A 55 12.58 -5.59 17.86
CA CYS A 55 12.49 -5.17 16.46
C CYS A 55 13.61 -5.79 15.61
N ARG A 56 13.31 -6.10 14.34
CA ARG A 56 14.27 -6.76 13.43
C ARG A 56 15.43 -5.87 13.04
N THR A 57 15.17 -4.56 12.94
CA THR A 57 16.15 -3.56 12.52
C THR A 57 16.09 -2.32 13.43
N GLY A 58 17.14 -1.51 13.39
CA GLY A 58 17.15 -0.22 14.09
C GLY A 58 16.13 0.79 13.53
N ASP A 59 15.77 0.66 12.25
CA ASP A 59 14.69 1.47 11.65
C ASP A 59 13.31 1.05 12.18
N ASP A 60 13.06 -0.25 12.31
CA ASP A 60 11.83 -0.77 12.91
C ASP A 60 11.70 -0.28 14.36
N ALA A 61 12.78 -0.38 15.16
CA ALA A 61 12.79 0.10 16.54
C ALA A 61 12.44 1.60 16.63
N ARG A 62 12.99 2.43 15.71
CA ARG A 62 12.66 3.86 15.63
C ARG A 62 11.21 4.09 15.23
N LEU A 63 10.70 3.34 14.27
CA LEU A 63 9.31 3.41 13.82
C LEU A 63 8.35 3.08 14.97
N VAL A 64 8.60 1.97 15.67
CA VAL A 64 7.77 1.56 16.81
C VAL A 64 7.80 2.61 17.90
N ARG A 65 8.98 3.07 18.31
CA ARG A 65 9.11 4.11 19.33
C ARG A 65 8.35 5.38 18.96
N TYR A 66 8.44 5.80 17.69
CA TYR A 66 7.76 7.00 17.23
C TYR A 66 6.23 6.84 17.25
N ILE A 67 5.71 5.73 16.72
CA ILE A 67 4.27 5.41 16.78
C ILE A 67 3.81 5.26 18.22
N ARG A 68 4.65 4.70 19.10
CA ARG A 68 4.38 4.52 20.53
C ARG A 68 4.10 5.84 21.24
N ILE A 69 4.81 6.90 20.85
CA ILE A 69 4.73 8.21 21.49
C ILE A 69 3.69 9.10 20.78
N PHE A 70 3.71 9.14 19.45
CA PHE A 70 3.02 10.17 18.67
C PHE A 70 1.77 9.67 17.95
N ARG A 71 1.57 8.34 17.84
CA ARG A 71 0.45 7.75 17.09
C ARG A 71 0.36 8.25 15.65
N ARG A 72 1.51 8.49 15.02
CA ARG A 72 1.65 9.01 13.66
C ARG A 72 2.87 8.41 12.98
N LEU A 73 2.94 8.53 11.67
CA LEU A 73 4.16 8.20 10.95
C LEU A 73 5.17 9.34 11.08
N HIS A 74 6.46 9.00 11.13
CA HIS A 74 7.50 10.01 11.13
C HIS A 74 7.46 10.80 9.80
N PRO A 75 7.60 12.14 9.79
CA PRO A 75 7.50 12.96 8.56
C PRO A 75 8.42 12.49 7.42
N ARG A 76 9.60 11.95 7.76
CA ARG A 76 10.53 11.35 6.80
C ARG A 76 9.93 10.15 6.05
N ILE A 77 9.14 9.30 6.70
CA ILE A 77 8.46 8.16 6.06
C ILE A 77 7.38 8.67 5.09
N LEU A 78 6.63 9.69 5.50
CA LEU A 78 5.62 10.34 4.67
C LEU A 78 6.22 11.07 3.45
N ALA A 79 7.44 11.58 3.58
CA ALA A 79 8.17 12.22 2.49
C ALA A 79 8.79 11.20 1.52
N GLU A 80 9.41 10.13 2.04
CA GLU A 80 10.08 9.12 1.22
C GLU A 80 9.11 8.17 0.51
N ARG A 81 8.00 7.79 1.16
CA ARG A 81 6.92 6.95 0.59
C ARG A 81 7.36 5.58 0.07
N ARG A 82 8.40 4.99 0.66
CA ARG A 82 9.01 3.73 0.21
C ARG A 82 8.58 2.48 0.98
N VAL A 83 7.75 2.64 2.00
CA VAL A 83 7.36 1.55 2.92
C VAL A 83 5.90 1.17 2.67
N SER A 84 5.61 -0.12 2.61
CA SER A 84 4.25 -0.62 2.45
C SER A 84 3.52 -0.71 3.80
N ARG A 85 2.17 -0.72 3.76
CA ARG A 85 1.33 -1.01 4.95
C ARG A 85 1.74 -2.31 5.64
N THR A 86 2.01 -3.35 4.85
CA THR A 86 2.39 -4.67 5.37
C THR A 86 3.71 -4.60 6.14
N ASP A 87 4.68 -3.84 5.63
CA ASP A 87 5.96 -3.64 6.31
C ASP A 87 5.77 -2.88 7.62
N ILE A 88 4.97 -1.82 7.64
CA ILE A 88 4.63 -1.08 8.87
C ILE A 88 4.02 -2.02 9.90
N PHE A 89 3.01 -2.82 9.51
CA PHE A 89 2.31 -3.71 10.43
C PHE A 89 3.22 -4.83 10.95
N ASN A 90 4.10 -5.36 10.10
CA ASN A 90 5.10 -6.33 10.51
C ASN A 90 6.12 -5.72 11.48
N ALA A 91 6.56 -4.48 11.25
CA ALA A 91 7.47 -3.78 12.13
C ALA A 91 6.84 -3.52 13.51
N ILE A 92 5.59 -3.06 13.55
CA ILE A 92 4.96 -2.64 14.81
C ILE A 92 4.28 -3.73 15.61
N PHE A 93 3.86 -4.85 14.99
CA PHE A 93 3.18 -5.95 15.70
C PHE A 93 3.97 -7.27 15.67
N GLY A 94 5.09 -7.36 14.95
CA GLY A 94 5.88 -8.59 14.88
C GLY A 94 5.05 -9.78 14.41
N ASP A 95 4.90 -10.81 15.23
CA ASP A 95 4.11 -12.02 14.94
C ASP A 95 2.70 -12.01 15.56
N ASP A 96 2.28 -10.91 16.21
CA ASP A 96 0.95 -10.77 16.81
C ASP A 96 -0.14 -10.67 15.73
N LYS A 97 -0.67 -11.83 15.32
CA LYS A 97 -1.68 -11.94 14.27
C LYS A 97 -3.00 -11.27 14.63
N GLU A 98 -3.38 -11.28 15.90
CA GLU A 98 -4.64 -10.71 16.35
C GLU A 98 -4.55 -9.17 16.35
N ALA A 99 -3.45 -8.60 16.84
CA ALA A 99 -3.22 -7.15 16.77
C ALA A 99 -3.23 -6.66 15.31
N LYS A 100 -2.56 -7.40 14.41
CA LYS A 100 -2.59 -7.11 12.97
C LYS A 100 -4.01 -7.16 12.40
N LEU A 101 -4.83 -8.12 12.81
CA LEU A 101 -6.21 -8.23 12.32
C LEU A 101 -7.07 -7.03 12.75
N ILE A 102 -6.97 -6.61 14.01
CA ILE A 102 -7.69 -5.44 14.53
C ILE A 102 -7.23 -4.17 13.81
N ALA A 103 -5.90 -3.96 13.70
CA ALA A 103 -5.32 -2.84 12.99
C ALA A 103 -5.71 -2.83 11.50
N HIS A 104 -5.77 -3.99 10.85
CA HIS A 104 -6.21 -4.12 9.46
C HIS A 104 -7.67 -3.70 9.29
N LYS A 105 -8.55 -4.06 10.21
CA LYS A 105 -9.96 -3.67 10.16
C LYS A 105 -10.11 -2.15 10.28
N ALA A 106 -9.45 -1.53 11.25
CA ALA A 106 -9.46 -0.07 11.43
C ALA A 106 -8.86 0.67 10.24
N TYR A 107 -7.75 0.16 9.69
CA TYR A 107 -7.14 0.70 8.48
C TYR A 107 -8.09 0.64 7.29
N ASN A 108 -8.77 -0.49 7.07
CA ASN A 108 -9.69 -0.64 5.94
C ASN A 108 -10.87 0.34 6.05
N GLU A 109 -11.34 0.61 7.26
CA GLU A 109 -12.38 1.60 7.52
C GLU A 109 -11.90 3.03 7.22
N ALA A 110 -10.70 3.41 7.69
CA ALA A 110 -10.09 4.70 7.35
C ALA A 110 -9.85 4.84 5.83
N TYR A 111 -9.36 3.77 5.20
CA TYR A 111 -9.03 3.74 3.78
C TYR A 111 -10.24 4.00 2.86
N ARG A 112 -11.45 3.62 3.28
CA ARG A 112 -12.68 3.89 2.51
C ARG A 112 -12.91 5.38 2.24
N ARG A 113 -12.43 6.27 3.10
CA ARG A 113 -12.54 7.73 2.93
C ARG A 113 -11.71 8.26 1.76
N TYR A 114 -10.69 7.53 1.35
CA TYR A 114 -9.74 7.94 0.31
C TYR A 114 -9.97 7.24 -1.03
N PHE A 115 -11.06 6.48 -1.18
CA PHE A 115 -11.34 5.65 -2.36
C PHE A 115 -11.64 6.45 -3.65
N GLY A 116 -11.97 7.74 -3.57
CA GLY A 116 -12.41 8.52 -4.74
C GLY A 116 -11.36 9.38 -5.44
N GLN A 117 -10.23 9.69 -4.79
CA GLN A 117 -9.23 10.61 -5.33
C GLN A 117 -8.02 9.85 -5.88
N VAL A 118 -8.25 9.08 -6.94
CA VAL A 118 -7.19 8.29 -7.57
C VAL A 118 -6.64 9.00 -8.79
N LYS A 119 -5.30 9.09 -8.87
CA LYS A 119 -4.58 9.62 -10.02
C LYS A 119 -3.94 8.47 -10.79
N PRO A 120 -3.71 8.61 -12.11
CA PRO A 120 -2.90 7.66 -12.86
C PRO A 120 -1.55 7.44 -12.17
N PHE A 121 -1.10 6.19 -12.04
CA PHE A 121 0.20 5.90 -11.42
C PHE A 121 1.35 6.53 -12.18
N GLN A 122 1.26 6.55 -13.50
CA GLN A 122 2.19 7.25 -14.38
C GLN A 122 1.44 8.24 -15.29
N PRO A 123 2.02 9.42 -15.57
CA PRO A 123 1.54 10.28 -16.64
C PRO A 123 1.47 9.51 -17.96
N GLY A 124 0.41 9.71 -18.75
CA GLY A 124 0.25 9.02 -20.03
C GLY A 124 -0.41 7.64 -19.95
N ALA A 125 -0.74 7.13 -18.76
CA ALA A 125 -1.29 5.77 -18.62
C ALA A 125 -2.60 5.59 -19.40
N TYR A 126 -3.45 6.63 -19.46
CA TYR A 126 -4.69 6.59 -20.23
C TYR A 126 -4.42 6.45 -21.75
N GLU A 127 -3.46 7.20 -22.25
CA GLU A 127 -3.03 7.19 -23.65
C GLU A 127 -2.44 5.83 -24.03
N TYR A 128 -1.60 5.26 -23.15
CA TYR A 128 -1.05 3.91 -23.34
C TYR A 128 -2.15 2.84 -23.41
N LEU A 129 -3.08 2.82 -22.44
CA LEU A 129 -4.19 1.87 -22.45
C LEU A 129 -5.07 2.05 -23.68
N SER A 130 -5.30 3.28 -24.11
CA SER A 130 -6.06 3.60 -25.33
C SER A 130 -5.37 3.08 -26.58
N ALA A 131 -4.05 3.26 -26.69
CA ALA A 131 -3.25 2.74 -27.81
C ALA A 131 -3.27 1.20 -27.85
N LEU A 132 -3.12 0.53 -26.70
CA LEU A 132 -3.21 -0.94 -26.60
C LEU A 132 -4.57 -1.44 -27.09
N LYS A 133 -5.65 -0.78 -26.68
CA LYS A 133 -7.01 -1.11 -27.12
C LYS A 133 -7.19 -0.88 -28.62
N ALA A 134 -6.66 0.20 -29.18
CA ALA A 134 -6.70 0.49 -30.62
C ALA A 134 -5.95 -0.56 -31.46
N MET A 135 -4.92 -1.18 -30.90
CA MET A 135 -4.19 -2.31 -31.51
C MET A 135 -4.93 -3.66 -31.39
N GLY A 136 -6.14 -3.68 -30.84
CA GLY A 136 -6.94 -4.90 -30.68
C GLY A 136 -6.56 -5.76 -29.47
N ILE A 137 -5.71 -5.27 -28.56
CA ILE A 137 -5.35 -5.97 -27.34
C ILE A 137 -6.48 -5.80 -26.32
N ARG A 138 -7.00 -6.91 -25.79
CA ARG A 138 -8.02 -6.89 -24.74
C ARG A 138 -7.38 -6.55 -23.40
N LEU A 139 -7.98 -5.64 -22.64
CA LEU A 139 -7.47 -5.20 -21.34
C LEU A 139 -8.40 -5.66 -20.23
N ALA A 140 -7.82 -6.17 -19.15
CA ALA A 140 -8.55 -6.53 -17.93
C ALA A 140 -7.80 -6.03 -16.69
N VAL A 141 -8.53 -5.88 -15.59
CA VAL A 141 -7.96 -5.55 -14.27
C VAL A 141 -8.24 -6.71 -13.32
N SER A 142 -7.20 -7.17 -12.63
CA SER A 142 -7.28 -8.14 -11.55
C SER A 142 -6.74 -7.48 -10.28
N THR A 143 -7.59 -7.30 -9.27
CA THR A 143 -7.20 -6.63 -8.02
C THR A 143 -7.65 -7.46 -6.83
N ASN A 144 -6.80 -7.48 -5.79
CA ASN A 144 -7.13 -8.11 -4.50
C ASN A 144 -8.14 -7.30 -3.67
N ARG A 145 -8.65 -6.19 -4.22
CA ARG A 145 -9.64 -5.35 -3.57
C ARG A 145 -11.04 -5.98 -3.67
N ASN A 146 -11.75 -6.00 -2.54
CA ASN A 146 -13.19 -6.29 -2.52
C ASN A 146 -13.95 -5.20 -3.31
N ARG A 147 -14.98 -5.59 -4.06
CA ARG A 147 -15.80 -4.70 -4.91
C ARG A 147 -16.86 -3.90 -4.15
N GLU A 148 -16.82 -3.94 -2.82
CA GLU A 148 -17.69 -3.16 -1.92
C GLU A 148 -17.47 -1.65 -2.05
#